data_AF-A0A7K1B907-F1
#
_entry.id   AF-A0A7K1B907-F1
#
_cell.length_a   1.000
_cell.length_b   1.000
_cell.length_c   1.000
_cell.angle_alpha   90.00
_cell.angle_beta   90.00
_cell.angle_gamma   90.00
#
_symmetry.space_group_name_H-M   'P 1'
#
loop_
_entity.id
_entity.type
_entity.pdbx_description
1 polymer ?
#
loop_
_entity_poly.entity_id
_entity_poly.type
_entity_poly.pdbx_seq_one_letter_code
_entity_poly.pdbx_strand_id
1 'polypeptide(L)'
;MSGQADRYRRMPLVEWTVSNNAVQLSPPTGKAVDLVGSAAVVWAVLEEPRTLAAVTREAFDLDPALDEYQVRTILESLVAQRVVARDAADGAGDVAV
;
A
#
# COMPACT_ATOMS: atom_id res chain seq x y z
N MET A 1 -4.18 8.64 -26.37
CA MET A 1 -3.56 7.78 -25.34
C MET A 1 -4.56 7.63 -24.23
N SER A 2 -5.11 6.43 -24.04
CA SER A 2 -6.18 6.15 -23.10
C SER A 2 -5.61 6.25 -21.68
N GLY A 3 -5.64 7.46 -21.12
CA GLY A 3 -5.25 7.76 -19.74
C GLY A 3 -6.25 7.13 -18.78
N GLN A 4 -6.14 5.82 -18.59
CA GLN A 4 -6.72 5.18 -17.42
C GLN A 4 -5.92 5.71 -16.24
N ALA A 5 -6.42 6.75 -15.58
CA ALA A 5 -5.78 7.30 -14.41
C ALA A 5 -5.63 6.17 -13.39
N ASP A 6 -4.40 5.73 -13.14
CA ASP A 6 -4.12 4.71 -12.14
C ASP A 6 -4.65 5.22 -10.80
N ARG A 7 -5.72 4.58 -10.32
CA ARG A 7 -6.32 4.87 -9.02
C ARG A 7 -5.80 3.87 -8.00
N TYR A 8 -5.12 4.37 -6.99
CA TYR A 8 -4.54 3.59 -5.90
C TYR A 8 -5.52 3.53 -4.73
N ARG A 9 -5.67 2.36 -4.11
CA ARG A 9 -6.49 2.15 -2.90
C ARG A 9 -5.80 1.14 -1.97
N ARG A 10 -6.08 1.19 -0.66
CA ARG A 10 -5.62 0.16 0.29
C ARG A 10 -6.07 -1.25 -0.12
N MET A 11 -5.28 -2.25 0.23
CA MET A 11 -5.62 -3.66 0.02
C MET A 11 -6.76 -4.10 0.96
N PRO A 12 -7.86 -4.67 0.47
CA PRO A 12 -8.95 -5.16 1.33
C PRO A 12 -8.63 -6.45 2.08
N LEU A 13 -7.68 -7.25 1.57
CA LEU A 13 -7.41 -8.61 2.05
C LEU A 13 -6.35 -8.67 3.16
N VAL A 14 -5.84 -7.53 3.61
CA VAL A 14 -4.76 -7.43 4.61
C VAL A 14 -5.38 -6.83 5.86
N GLU A 15 -5.37 -7.56 6.98
CA GLU A 15 -5.67 -6.95 8.28
C GLU A 15 -4.54 -5.97 8.61
N TRP A 16 -4.87 -4.81 9.16
CA TRP A 16 -3.87 -3.82 9.52
C TRP A 16 -4.17 -3.17 10.85
N THR A 17 -3.11 -2.84 11.57
CA THR A 17 -3.19 -2.08 12.81
C THR A 17 -2.31 -0.85 12.69
N VAL A 18 -2.77 0.25 13.31
CA VAL A 18 -1.98 1.47 13.44
C VAL A 18 -1.50 1.52 14.87
N SER A 19 -0.18 1.51 15.04
CA SER A 19 0.48 1.79 16.31
C SER A 19 1.34 3.04 16.14
N ASN A 20 1.73 3.71 17.22
CA ASN A 20 2.40 5.02 17.16
C ASN A 20 3.49 5.08 16.06
N ASN A 21 3.22 5.86 15.01
CA ASN A 21 4.06 6.10 13.82
C ASN A 21 4.32 4.90 12.88
N ALA A 22 3.57 3.81 13.02
CA ALA A 22 3.71 2.63 12.18
C ALA A 22 2.34 2.06 11.76
N VAL A 23 2.29 1.57 10.53
CA VAL A 23 1.18 0.75 10.06
C VAL A 23 1.68 -0.67 9.90
N GLN A 24 1.20 -1.58 10.73
CA GLN A 24 1.48 -2.99 10.57
C GLN A 24 0.46 -3.61 9.62
N LEU A 25 0.96 -4.22 8.55
CA LEU A 25 0.19 -4.96 7.56
C LEU A 25 0.35 -6.46 7.85
N SER A 26 -0.75 -7.15 8.12
CA SER A 26 -0.80 -8.59 8.37
C SER A 26 -1.47 -9.28 7.17
N PRO A 27 -0.71 -9.67 6.12
CA PRO A 27 -1.27 -10.39 5.00
C PRO A 27 -1.68 -11.81 5.42
N PRO A 28 -2.70 -12.43 4.78
CA PRO A 28 -3.23 -13.75 5.16
C PRO A 28 -2.19 -14.88 5.11
N THR A 29 -1.14 -14.71 4.33
CA THR A 29 -0.23 -15.78 3.90
C THR A 29 1.24 -15.48 4.13
N GLY A 30 1.56 -14.53 5.03
CA GLY A 30 2.95 -14.10 5.18
C GLY A 30 3.31 -13.45 6.50
N LYS A 31 4.55 -12.94 6.52
CA LYS A 31 5.07 -12.14 7.62
C LYS A 31 4.39 -10.78 7.65
N ALA A 32 4.10 -10.29 8.85
CA ALA A 32 3.67 -8.92 9.03
C ALA A 32 4.73 -7.95 8.48
N VAL A 33 4.28 -6.90 7.80
CA VAL A 33 5.12 -5.84 7.25
C VAL A 33 4.81 -4.56 8.00
N ASP A 34 5.81 -3.98 8.66
CA ASP A 34 5.67 -2.68 9.30
C ASP A 34 6.02 -1.59 8.30
N LEU A 35 5.05 -0.74 7.96
CA LEU A 35 5.28 0.52 7.27
C LEU A 35 5.63 1.58 8.31
N VAL A 36 6.76 2.24 8.12
CA VAL A 36 7.23 3.33 9.00
C VAL A 36 7.52 4.58 8.17
N GLY A 37 7.53 5.75 8.82
CA GLY A 37 7.86 7.02 8.19
C GLY A 37 6.97 7.33 6.99
N SER A 38 7.58 7.76 5.89
CA SER A 38 6.86 8.20 4.69
C SER A 38 6.00 7.10 4.04
N ALA A 39 6.36 5.82 4.20
CA ALA A 39 5.51 4.72 3.70
C ALA A 39 4.19 4.59 4.49
N ALA A 40 4.22 4.86 5.79
CA ALA A 40 3.01 4.90 6.63
C ALA A 40 2.12 6.09 6.24
N VAL A 41 2.73 7.25 5.92
CA VAL A 41 2.02 8.45 5.44
C VAL A 41 1.32 8.19 4.12
N VAL A 42 2.02 7.66 3.11
CA VAL A 42 1.42 7.32 1.81
C VAL A 42 0.31 6.29 1.97
N TRP A 43 0.47 5.30 2.85
CA TRP A 43 -0.60 4.34 3.13
C TRP A 43 -1.83 4.97 3.79
N ALA A 44 -1.62 5.93 4.71
CA ALA A 44 -2.69 6.61 5.43
C ALA A 44 -3.63 7.38 4.49
N VAL A 45 -3.14 7.96 3.40
CA VAL A 45 -4.00 8.74 2.48
C VAL A 45 -4.82 7.88 1.49
N LEU A 46 -4.60 6.55 1.43
CA LEU A 46 -5.23 5.63 0.47
C LEU A 46 -6.58 5.03 0.90
N GLU A 47 -7.31 5.70 1.81
CA GLU A 47 -8.62 5.23 2.31
C GLU A 47 -9.65 5.02 1.19
N GLU A 48 -9.59 5.86 0.17
CA GLU A 48 -10.40 5.77 -1.04
C GLU A 48 -9.51 5.66 -2.28
N PRO A 49 -10.05 5.24 -3.45
CA PRO A 49 -9.30 5.22 -4.70
C PRO A 49 -8.86 6.63 -5.14
N ARG A 50 -7.56 6.94 -5.10
CA ARG A 50 -7.01 8.26 -5.46
C ARG A 50 -6.00 8.18 -6.60
N THR A 51 -5.83 9.27 -7.35
CA THR A 51 -4.78 9.39 -8.38
C THR A 51 -3.42 9.66 -7.74
N LEU A 52 -2.32 9.40 -8.45
CA LEU A 52 -0.97 9.72 -7.97
C LEU A 52 -0.86 11.19 -7.50
N ALA A 53 -1.35 12.14 -8.29
CA ALA A 53 -1.31 13.57 -7.94
C ALA A 53 -2.06 13.89 -6.64
N ALA A 54 -3.19 13.24 -6.37
CA ALA A 54 -3.95 13.43 -5.14
C ALA A 54 -3.21 12.83 -3.94
N VAL A 55 -2.65 11.63 -4.09
CA VAL A 55 -1.81 10.97 -3.06
C VAL A 55 -0.60 11.83 -2.75
N THR A 56 0.13 12.31 -3.76
CA THR A 56 1.32 13.16 -3.58
C THR A 56 0.98 14.43 -2.81
N ARG A 57 -0.13 15.09 -3.17
CA ARG A 57 -0.57 16.31 -2.49
C ARG A 57 -0.86 16.07 -1.01
N GLU A 58 -1.66 15.06 -0.69
CA GLU A 58 -2.04 14.78 0.70
C GLU A 58 -0.87 14.22 1.52
N ALA A 59 0.01 13.44 0.89
CA ALA A 59 1.21 12.93 1.54
C ALA A 59 2.20 14.06 1.84
N PHE A 60 2.36 15.04 0.94
CA PHE A 60 3.19 16.22 1.16
C PHE A 60 2.67 17.09 2.31
N ASP A 61 1.34 17.23 2.46
CA ASP A 61 0.74 17.97 3.57
C ASP A 61 1.07 17.35 4.94
N LEU A 62 1.36 16.04 4.97
CA LEU A 62 1.71 15.28 6.18
C LEU A 62 3.22 15.12 6.37
N ASP A 63 3.98 14.98 5.29
CA ASP A 63 5.44 14.85 5.25
C ASP A 63 5.98 15.66 4.06
N PRO A 64 6.42 16.91 4.28
CA PRO A 64 6.94 17.77 3.21
C PRO A 64 8.23 17.26 2.55
N ALA A 65 8.84 16.21 3.08
CA ALA A 65 9.98 15.56 2.46
C ALA A 65 9.57 14.62 1.31
N LEU A 66 8.28 14.33 1.14
CA LEU A 66 7.74 13.46 0.09
C LEU A 66 7.49 14.21 -1.22
N ASP A 67 8.22 13.84 -2.27
CA ASP A 67 7.94 14.25 -3.64
C ASP A 67 7.17 13.18 -4.45
N GLU A 68 6.76 13.52 -5.67
CA GLU A 68 6.00 12.61 -6.53
C GLU A 68 6.79 11.32 -6.87
N TYR A 69 8.12 11.41 -6.99
CA TYR A 69 8.94 10.25 -7.30
C TYR A 69 8.97 9.25 -6.14
N GLN A 70 9.19 9.74 -4.92
CA GLN A 70 9.16 8.92 -3.71
C GLN A 70 7.78 8.29 -3.48
N VAL A 71 6.71 9.08 -3.63
CA VAL A 71 5.33 8.57 -3.50
C VAL A 71 5.07 7.46 -4.52
N ARG A 72 5.50 7.65 -5.78
CA ARG A 72 5.37 6.62 -6.82
C ARG A 72 6.13 5.35 -6.45
N THR A 73 7.38 5.44 -6.02
CA THR A 73 8.18 4.27 -5.62
C THR A 73 7.57 3.52 -4.43
N ILE A 74 7.00 4.23 -3.46
CA ILE A 74 6.28 3.62 -2.34
C ILE A 74 5.03 2.89 -2.85
N LEU A 75 4.23 3.52 -3.72
CA LEU A 75 3.03 2.90 -4.29
C LEU A 75 3.36 1.65 -5.11
N GLU A 76 4.40 1.69 -5.93
CA GLU A 76 4.88 0.53 -6.70
C GLU A 76 5.33 -0.61 -5.77
N SER A 77 6.03 -0.29 -4.69
CA SER A 77 6.45 -1.27 -3.68
C SER A 77 5.25 -1.93 -2.99
N LEU A 78 4.22 -1.15 -2.64
CA LEU A 78 2.98 -1.65 -2.05
C LEU A 78 2.20 -2.55 -3.04
N VAL A 79 2.20 -2.21 -4.33
CA VAL A 79 1.58 -3.06 -5.37
C VAL A 79 2.36 -4.36 -5.55
N ALA A 80 3.69 -4.34 -5.55
CA ALA A 80 4.49 -5.56 -5.63
C ALA A 80 4.21 -6.48 -4.44
N GLN A 81 4.15 -5.93 -3.22
CA GLN A 81 3.77 -6.68 -2.02
C GLN A 81 2.35 -7.26 -2.12
N ARG A 82 1.41 -6.52 -2.73
CA ARG A 82 0.06 -7.01 -2.99
C ARG A 82 0.04 -8.24 -3.88
N VAL A 83 0.79 -8.22 -4.97
CA VAL A 83 0.86 -9.34 -5.92
C VAL A 83 1.41 -10.57 -5.21
N VAL A 84 2.52 -10.43 -4.48
CA VAL A 84 3.12 -11.53 -3.72
C VAL A 84 2.16 -12.09 -2.66
N ALA A 85 1.47 -11.24 -1.91
CA ALA A 85 0.51 -11.69 -0.89
C ALA A 85 -0.68 -12.43 -1.51
N ARG A 86 -1.16 -11.98 -2.67
CA ARG A 86 -2.23 -12.66 -3.42
C ARG A 86 -1.77 -14.01 -3.94
N ASP A 87 -0.62 -14.09 -4.58
CA ASP A 87 -0.10 -15.34 -5.12
C ASP A 87 0.11 -16.38 -4.01
N ALA A 88 0.58 -15.94 -2.83
CA ALA A 88 0.69 -16.79 -1.65
C ALA A 88 -0.68 -17.23 -1.10
N ALA A 89 -1.71 -16.38 -1.15
CA ALA A 89 -3.08 -16.74 -0.76
C ALA A 89 -3.74 -17.72 -1.72
N ASP A 90 -3.57 -17.51 -3.03
CA ASP A 90 -4.09 -18.39 -4.06
C ASP A 90 -3.37 -19.75 -4.03
N GLY A 91 -2.06 -19.78 -3.76
CA GLY A 91 -1.28 -21.02 -3.63
C GLY A 91 -1.52 -21.81 -2.34
N ALA A 92 -1.96 -21.17 -1.25
CA ALA A 92 -2.34 -21.86 -0.01
C ALA A 92 -3.67 -22.62 -0.11
N GLY A 93 -4.50 -22.33 -1.13
CA GLY A 93 -5.78 -22.98 -1.36
C GLY A 93 -5.70 -24.35 -2.07
N ASP A 94 -4.54 -24.73 -2.61
CA ASP A 94 -4.36 -25.94 -3.43
C ASP A 94 -3.58 -27.06 -2.71
N VAL A 95 -3.75 -27.15 -1.38
CA VAL A 95 -3.27 -28.27 -0.56
C VAL A 95 -4.39 -28.76 0.35
N ALA A 96 -5.47 -29.26 -0.24
CA ALA A 96 -6.40 -30.14 0.43
C ALA A 96 -6.19 -31.56 -0.11
N VAL A 97 -5.46 -32.36 0.68
CA VAL A 97 -5.35 -33.83 0.53
C VAL A 97 -6.69 -34.49 0.81
#